data_AF-A0A538QGX8-F1
#
_entry.id   AF-A0A538QGX8-F1
#
_cell.length_a   1.000
_cell.length_b   1.000
_cell.length_c   1.000
_cell.angle_alpha   90.00
_cell.angle_beta   90.00
_cell.angle_gamma   90.00
#
_symmetry.space_group_name_H-M   'P 1'
#
loop_
_entity.id
_entity.type
_entity.pdbx_description
1 polymer ?
#
loop_
_entity_poly.entity_id
_entity_poly.type
_entity_poly.pdbx_seq_one_letter_code
_entity_poly.pdbx_strand_id
1 'polypeptide(L)'
;MTAASHRLVGLKSVAAVALGALLLALGALRHALDPTTLRHLSPGACFLVGLIASLAVSLLGIGWRFGVPSRSALALVRGRPALVERIAEGVRPRDLPGLVQRGLLLAGVASVAIAGLGNRAAARLVQLPGELAAPTPSEYCMPEPAREPTPQAPSPPPSPPVEQPGCALVLRAYKLGYARSLGACAPRQAAAPAPAAPVARREVCTRRQLDEPVLHYGFRRVAGAAHATTSVDPIAATDHRVTEVRTHLDYLDGLLADIHHAITGSPHAAHHLWVNLPDPHPRSLEDRFTGTERCSQRFADLPLWPAWHPGDEARMVEHVLGQLLFATRFGTTASCSDYVIHWDAAPDTCRRLAADPIAMLDRDGALASVRAVLDRRRRQLEVGALATALGRQPPVAPPGAAAIVSLACLVIDSTGPAAPGGSTVSRDATGATVVIDRDTVSLREIHVPALRTPDDGPIDAYAALALLLAGKGGDLAAALRTPEPVEPRGDDFLLARLDPLIDADPFRGARAPLARPELIDVYPFEHHLHGFIDGFRRRYLAQRGRL
;
A
#
# COMPACT_ATOMS: atom_id res chain seq x y z
N MET A 1 -54.58 23.28 43.27
CA MET A 1 -53.58 23.07 42.19
C MET A 1 -52.41 22.32 42.78
N THR A 2 -52.35 21.00 42.56
CA THR A 2 -51.22 20.17 42.98
C THR A 2 -50.00 20.62 42.17
N ALA A 3 -48.94 21.05 42.86
CA ALA A 3 -47.68 21.38 42.22
C ALA A 3 -47.18 20.14 41.49
N ALA A 4 -47.36 20.09 40.17
CA ALA A 4 -46.80 19.03 39.34
C ALA A 4 -45.29 19.05 39.57
N SER A 5 -44.77 18.01 40.22
CA SER A 5 -43.34 17.83 40.41
C SER A 5 -42.69 17.71 39.04
N HIS A 6 -42.26 18.83 38.48
CA HIS A 6 -41.52 18.85 37.23
C HIS A 6 -40.25 18.03 37.44
N ARG A 7 -40.13 16.92 36.70
CA ARG A 7 -38.93 16.09 36.71
C ARG A 7 -37.80 16.88 36.06
N LEU A 8 -36.92 17.45 36.89
CA LEU A 8 -35.72 18.14 36.46
C LEU A 8 -34.59 17.11 36.31
N VAL A 9 -34.03 17.00 35.11
CA VAL A 9 -32.83 16.18 34.86
C VAL A 9 -31.63 17.10 34.78
N GLY A 10 -30.59 16.84 35.56
CA GLY A 10 -29.43 17.73 35.58
C GLY A 10 -28.68 17.72 34.25
N LEU A 11 -28.24 18.89 33.79
CA LEU A 11 -27.63 19.07 32.48
C LEU A 11 -26.35 18.24 32.31
N LYS A 12 -25.59 18.04 33.39
CA LYS A 12 -24.39 17.19 33.38
C LYS A 12 -24.71 15.75 32.98
N SER A 13 -25.81 15.23 33.49
CA SER A 13 -26.25 13.86 33.20
C SER A 13 -26.68 13.69 31.75
N VAL A 14 -27.44 14.67 31.23
CA VAL A 14 -27.85 14.68 29.82
C VAL A 14 -26.64 14.77 28.90
N ALA A 15 -25.69 15.67 29.20
CA ALA A 15 -24.48 15.83 28.41
C ALA A 15 -23.57 14.58 28.48
N ALA A 16 -23.44 13.92 29.64
CA ALA A 16 -22.67 12.68 29.75
C ALA A 16 -23.27 11.53 28.92
N VAL A 17 -24.61 11.39 28.94
CA VAL A 17 -25.31 10.39 28.12
C VAL A 17 -25.18 10.71 26.64
N ALA A 18 -25.44 11.95 26.23
CA ALA A 18 -25.38 12.37 24.83
C ALA A 18 -23.97 12.22 24.24
N LEU A 19 -22.94 12.68 24.97
CA LEU A 19 -21.55 12.57 24.54
C LEU A 19 -21.09 11.11 24.54
N GLY A 20 -21.40 10.35 25.59
CA GLY A 20 -21.08 8.92 25.65
C GLY A 20 -21.71 8.13 24.51
N ALA A 21 -23.00 8.35 24.24
CA ALA A 21 -23.72 7.70 23.14
C ALA A 21 -23.14 8.10 21.77
N LEU A 22 -22.83 9.39 21.55
CA LEU A 22 -22.20 9.86 20.32
C LEU A 22 -20.84 9.19 20.09
N LEU A 23 -19.98 9.13 21.11
CA LEU A 23 -18.66 8.53 21.01
C LEU A 23 -18.74 7.01 20.78
N LEU A 24 -19.67 6.31 21.45
CA LEU A 24 -19.94 4.90 21.20
C LEU A 24 -20.45 4.66 19.77
N ALA A 25 -21.34 5.51 19.27
CA ALA A 25 -21.84 5.42 17.89
C ALA A 25 -20.71 5.64 16.88
N LEU A 26 -19.82 6.61 17.11
CA LEU A 26 -18.65 6.84 16.26
C LEU A 26 -17.69 5.64 16.24
N GLY A 27 -17.44 5.02 17.39
CA GLY A 27 -16.63 3.80 17.45
C GLY A 27 -17.32 2.60 16.79
N ALA A 28 -18.63 2.44 16.97
CA ALA A 28 -19.42 1.40 16.32
C ALA A 28 -19.41 1.54 14.79
N LEU A 29 -19.60 2.77 14.27
CA LEU A 29 -19.52 3.09 12.84
C LEU A 29 -18.13 2.79 12.24
N ARG A 30 -17.10 2.67 13.07
CA ARG A 30 -15.74 2.28 12.70
C ARG A 30 -15.42 0.82 13.02
N HIS A 31 -16.43 0.01 13.33
CA HIS A 31 -16.30 -1.41 13.71
C HIS A 31 -15.40 -1.67 14.93
N ALA A 32 -15.16 -0.66 15.78
CA ALA A 32 -14.30 -0.79 16.95
C ALA A 32 -14.90 -1.70 18.04
N LEU A 33 -16.23 -1.85 18.03
CA LEU A 33 -16.99 -2.68 18.99
C LEU A 33 -17.33 -4.07 18.44
N ASP A 34 -16.83 -4.42 17.25
CA ASP A 34 -17.01 -5.77 16.68
C ASP A 34 -16.29 -6.80 17.57
N PRO A 35 -16.96 -7.88 18.01
CA PRO A 35 -16.33 -8.98 18.74
C PRO A 35 -15.05 -9.51 18.09
N THR A 36 -14.96 -9.53 16.75
CA THR A 36 -13.76 -9.97 16.05
C THR A 36 -12.59 -9.01 16.30
N THR A 37 -12.81 -7.71 16.13
CA THR A 37 -11.81 -6.66 16.38
C THR A 37 -11.34 -6.69 17.83
N LEU A 38 -12.26 -6.81 18.79
CA LEU A 38 -11.93 -6.85 20.21
C LEU A 38 -11.10 -8.10 20.58
N ARG A 39 -11.38 -9.26 19.98
CA ARG A 39 -10.59 -10.49 20.18
C ARG A 39 -9.17 -10.41 19.62
N HIS A 40 -8.96 -9.57 18.60
CA HIS A 40 -7.66 -9.41 17.99
C HIS A 40 -6.81 -8.28 18.61
N LEU A 41 -7.33 -7.50 19.55
CA LEU A 41 -6.53 -6.46 20.22
C LEU A 41 -5.41 -7.08 21.05
N SER A 42 -4.18 -6.62 20.82
CA SER A 42 -3.03 -7.03 21.61
C SER A 42 -3.09 -6.42 23.01
N PRO A 43 -2.45 -7.06 24.02
CA PRO A 43 -2.39 -6.49 25.37
C PRO A 43 -1.84 -5.05 25.40
N GLY A 44 -0.86 -4.74 24.54
CA GLY A 44 -0.30 -3.40 24.42
C GLY A 44 -1.29 -2.37 23.87
N ALA A 45 -2.11 -2.76 22.89
CA ALA A 45 -3.18 -1.90 22.37
C ALA A 45 -4.26 -1.65 23.45
N CYS A 46 -4.68 -2.69 24.18
CA CYS A 46 -5.63 -2.56 25.28
C CYS A 46 -5.14 -1.62 26.39
N PHE A 47 -3.86 -1.74 26.78
CA PHE A 47 -3.25 -0.85 27.76
C PHE A 47 -3.25 0.61 27.28
N LEU A 48 -2.82 0.86 26.05
CA LEU A 48 -2.77 2.21 25.47
C LEU A 48 -4.16 2.86 25.37
N VAL A 49 -5.16 2.10 24.91
CA VAL A 49 -6.57 2.54 24.87
C VAL A 49 -7.05 2.90 26.28
N GLY A 50 -6.80 2.03 27.26
CA GLY A 50 -7.19 2.26 28.65
C GLY A 50 -6.52 3.51 29.25
N LEU A 51 -5.23 3.71 28.97
CA LEU A 51 -4.47 4.87 29.40
C LEU A 51 -5.05 6.17 28.82
N ILE A 52 -5.28 6.22 27.51
CA ILE A 52 -5.79 7.41 26.82
C ILE A 52 -7.21 7.73 27.28
N ALA A 53 -8.08 6.72 27.37
CA ALA A 53 -9.45 6.90 27.83
C ALA A 53 -9.50 7.41 29.28
N SER A 54 -8.67 6.84 30.16
CA SER A 54 -8.58 7.27 31.56
C SER A 54 -8.06 8.70 31.70
N LEU A 55 -7.03 9.06 30.93
CA LEU A 55 -6.45 10.40 30.96
C LEU A 55 -7.43 11.45 30.43
N ALA A 56 -8.11 11.18 29.31
CA ALA A 56 -9.13 12.06 28.75
C ALA A 56 -10.31 12.28 29.71
N VAL A 57 -10.84 11.20 30.31
CA VAL A 57 -11.94 11.30 31.29
C VAL A 57 -11.49 12.02 32.56
N SER A 58 -10.24 11.83 33.00
CA SER A 58 -9.68 12.55 34.14
C SER A 58 -9.59 14.05 33.88
N LEU A 59 -9.11 14.46 32.70
CA LEU A 59 -9.06 15.86 32.28
C LEU A 59 -10.46 16.49 32.21
N LEU A 60 -11.43 15.77 31.61
CA LEU A 60 -12.83 16.19 31.62
C LEU A 60 -13.37 16.30 33.06
N GLY A 61 -12.98 15.38 33.94
CA GLY A 61 -13.41 15.35 35.34
C GLY A 61 -12.95 16.56 36.16
N ILE A 62 -11.80 17.16 35.84
CA ILE A 62 -11.30 18.38 36.49
C ILE A 62 -12.29 19.54 36.26
N GLY A 63 -12.75 19.73 35.02
CA GLY A 63 -13.71 20.78 34.67
C GLY A 63 -15.14 20.42 35.07
N TRP A 64 -15.58 19.19 34.82
CA TRP A 64 -16.97 18.78 34.96
C TRP A 64 -17.39 18.54 36.42
N ARG A 65 -16.45 18.10 37.27
CA ARG A 65 -16.70 17.77 38.69
C ARG A 65 -17.93 16.86 38.85
N PHE A 66 -17.84 15.61 38.38
CA PHE A 66 -18.94 14.63 38.32
C PHE A 66 -19.69 14.37 39.65
N GLY A 67 -19.10 14.69 40.80
CA GLY A 67 -19.74 14.55 42.12
C GLY A 67 -20.55 15.77 42.56
N VAL A 68 -20.46 16.89 41.84
CA VAL A 68 -21.17 18.14 42.19
C VAL A 68 -22.46 18.23 41.38
N PRO A 69 -23.63 18.43 42.04
CA PRO A 69 -24.91 18.59 41.35
C PRO A 69 -24.87 19.64 40.25
N SER A 70 -25.65 19.44 39.20
CA SER A 70 -25.78 20.39 38.10
C SER A 70 -26.42 21.69 38.59
N ARG A 71 -25.85 22.85 38.22
CA ARG A 71 -26.46 24.17 38.46
C ARG A 71 -27.63 24.45 37.51
N SER A 72 -27.66 23.76 36.38
CA SER A 72 -28.65 23.88 35.32
C SER A 72 -29.29 22.53 35.03
N ALA A 73 -30.55 22.51 34.64
CA ALA A 73 -31.30 21.29 34.36
C ALA A 73 -32.16 21.44 33.10
N LEU A 74 -32.48 20.30 32.49
CA LEU A 74 -33.52 20.20 31.46
C LEU A 74 -34.84 19.83 32.14
N ALA A 75 -35.87 20.63 31.86
CA ALA A 75 -37.23 20.40 32.31
C ALA A 75 -38.14 20.17 31.10
N LEU A 76 -39.19 19.37 31.24
CA LEU A 76 -40.27 19.33 30.27
C LEU A 76 -41.33 20.35 30.68
N VAL A 77 -41.44 21.45 29.94
CA VAL A 77 -42.45 22.50 30.16
C VAL A 77 -43.44 22.42 29.01
N ARG A 78 -44.70 22.04 29.32
CA ARG A 78 -45.78 21.85 28.31
C ARG A 78 -45.37 20.92 27.15
N GLY A 79 -44.70 19.81 27.46
CA GLY A 79 -44.27 18.83 26.45
C GLY A 79 -42.97 19.19 25.70
N ARG A 80 -42.39 20.37 25.92
CA ARG A 80 -41.16 20.80 25.25
C ARG A 80 -39.98 20.83 26.22
N PRO A 81 -38.78 20.38 25.80
CA PRO A 81 -37.58 20.51 26.61
C PRO A 81 -37.21 22.00 26.73
N ALA A 82 -37.07 22.48 27.96
CA ALA A 82 -36.63 23.82 28.29
C ALA A 82 -35.40 23.75 29.21
N LEU A 83 -34.38 24.55 28.90
CA LEU A 83 -33.20 24.71 29.72
C LEU A 83 -33.52 25.65 30.89
N VAL A 84 -33.29 25.19 32.11
CA VAL A 84 -33.42 26.00 33.33
C VAL A 84 -32.00 26.26 33.85
N GLU A 85 -31.49 27.47 33.62
CA GLU A 85 -30.09 27.83 33.91
C GLU A 85 -29.80 27.99 35.41
N ARG A 86 -30.77 28.47 36.18
CA ARG A 86 -30.69 28.62 37.64
C ARG A 86 -31.83 27.87 38.30
N ILE A 87 -31.48 26.75 38.93
CA ILE A 87 -32.42 25.98 39.74
C ILE A 87 -32.63 26.73 41.06
N ALA A 88 -33.88 26.93 41.46
CA ALA A 88 -34.23 27.60 42.71
C ALA A 88 -33.60 26.88 43.91
N GLU A 89 -33.19 27.65 44.94
CA GLU A 89 -32.61 27.09 46.16
C GLU A 89 -33.54 26.04 46.79
N GLY A 90 -32.98 24.89 47.14
CA GLY A 90 -33.71 23.75 47.70
C GLY A 90 -34.22 22.71 46.69
N VAL A 91 -34.27 23.04 45.39
CA VAL A 91 -34.64 22.07 44.35
C VAL A 91 -33.39 21.35 43.83
N ARG A 92 -33.33 20.02 43.99
CA ARG A 92 -32.21 19.21 43.50
C ARG A 92 -32.58 18.52 42.18
N PRO A 93 -31.86 18.77 41.07
CA PRO A 93 -32.08 18.01 39.85
C PRO A 93 -31.71 16.55 40.06
N ARG A 94 -32.38 15.64 39.34
CA ARG A 94 -31.94 14.25 39.28
C ARG A 94 -30.75 14.16 38.37
N ASP A 95 -29.58 14.01 38.97
CA ASP A 95 -28.34 13.68 38.28
C ASP A 95 -28.04 12.18 38.39
N LEU A 96 -27.47 11.62 37.33
CA LEU A 96 -26.84 10.30 37.36
C LEU A 96 -25.69 10.32 38.39
N PRO A 97 -25.46 9.22 39.12
CA PRO A 97 -24.30 9.12 40.01
C PRO A 97 -23.01 9.43 39.25
N GLY A 98 -22.08 10.16 39.87
CA GLY A 98 -20.84 10.58 39.21
C GLY A 98 -20.01 9.39 38.66
N LEU A 99 -20.09 8.23 39.30
CA LEU A 99 -19.48 6.99 38.81
C LEU A 99 -20.09 6.52 37.47
N VAL A 100 -21.41 6.63 37.32
CA VAL A 100 -22.11 6.26 36.08
C VAL A 100 -21.75 7.23 34.95
N GLN A 101 -21.72 8.55 35.24
CA GLN A 101 -21.29 9.55 34.26
C GLN A 101 -19.85 9.30 33.77
N ARG A 102 -18.93 9.00 34.69
CA ARG A 102 -17.54 8.62 34.37
C ARG A 102 -17.47 7.35 33.54
N GLY A 103 -18.21 6.31 33.92
CA GLY A 103 -18.25 5.04 33.20
C GLY A 103 -18.74 5.19 31.76
N LEU A 104 -19.80 5.97 31.53
CA LEU A 104 -20.33 6.27 30.20
C LEU A 104 -19.30 6.98 29.32
N LEU A 105 -18.65 8.01 29.86
CA LEU A 105 -17.62 8.75 29.12
C LEU A 105 -16.37 7.90 28.87
N LEU A 106 -15.96 7.08 29.83
CA LEU A 106 -14.84 6.17 29.67
C LEU A 106 -15.10 5.14 28.57
N ALA A 107 -16.29 4.54 28.56
CA ALA A 107 -16.69 3.61 27.50
C ALA A 107 -16.73 4.28 26.13
N GLY A 108 -17.30 5.49 26.03
CA GLY A 108 -17.33 6.27 24.80
C GLY A 108 -15.93 6.62 24.27
N VAL A 109 -15.06 7.19 25.12
CA VAL A 109 -13.70 7.54 24.72
C VAL A 109 -12.88 6.31 24.38
N ALA A 110 -13.01 5.21 25.13
CA ALA A 110 -12.34 3.95 24.82
C ALA A 110 -12.78 3.40 23.46
N SER A 111 -14.07 3.49 23.11
CA SER A 111 -14.58 3.05 21.80
C SER A 111 -13.95 3.83 20.65
N VAL A 112 -13.83 5.16 20.76
CA VAL A 112 -13.13 6.00 19.77
C VAL A 112 -11.63 5.71 19.74
N ALA A 113 -11.01 5.48 20.90
CA ALA A 113 -9.60 5.12 20.97
C ALA A 113 -9.32 3.78 20.30
N ILE A 114 -10.18 2.76 20.46
CA ILE A 114 -10.06 1.48 19.75
C ILE A 114 -10.19 1.68 18.23
N ALA A 115 -11.10 2.56 17.80
CA ALA A 115 -11.28 2.87 16.38
C ALA A 115 -10.02 3.50 15.74
N GLY A 116 -9.28 4.33 16.49
CA GLY A 116 -8.09 5.02 15.99
C GLY A 116 -6.76 4.30 16.26
N LEU A 117 -6.67 3.50 17.32
CA LEU A 117 -5.43 2.92 17.82
C LEU A 117 -5.46 1.39 17.74
N GLY A 118 -5.44 0.88 16.50
CA GLY A 118 -5.28 -0.56 16.27
C GLY A 118 -3.90 -1.08 16.68
N ASN A 119 -3.72 -2.40 16.62
CA ASN A 119 -2.44 -3.06 16.95
C ASN A 119 -1.22 -2.45 16.26
N ARG A 120 -1.38 -1.99 15.01
CA ARG A 120 -0.31 -1.35 14.24
C ARG A 120 0.12 -0.02 14.86
N ALA A 121 -0.83 0.81 15.29
CA ALA A 121 -0.54 2.09 15.94
C ALA A 121 0.13 1.86 17.31
N ALA A 122 -0.37 0.90 18.10
CA ALA A 122 0.26 0.52 19.36
C ALA A 122 1.68 -0.02 19.16
N ALA A 123 1.91 -0.89 18.17
CA ALA A 123 3.23 -1.40 17.84
C ALA A 123 4.18 -0.27 17.43
N ARG A 124 3.72 0.69 16.62
CA ARG A 124 4.50 1.87 16.25
C ARG A 124 4.84 2.75 17.44
N LEU A 125 3.91 2.99 18.36
CA LEU A 125 4.18 3.77 19.57
C LEU A 125 5.17 3.07 20.51
N VAL A 126 5.12 1.74 20.60
CA VAL A 126 6.10 0.94 21.37
C VAL A 126 7.48 0.97 20.69
N GLN A 127 7.53 0.98 19.36
CA GLN A 127 8.76 1.10 18.59
C GLN A 127 9.31 2.52 18.57
N LEU A 128 8.46 3.54 18.76
CA LEU A 128 8.84 4.95 18.63
C LEU A 128 10.00 5.37 19.55
N PRO A 129 10.08 4.99 20.84
CA PRO A 129 11.27 5.27 21.65
C PRO A 129 12.54 4.64 21.05
N GLY A 130 12.43 3.45 20.47
CA GLY A 130 13.52 2.78 19.76
C GLY A 130 13.88 3.46 18.44
N GLU A 131 12.91 3.94 17.67
CA GLU A 131 13.11 4.68 16.42
C GLU A 131 13.65 6.11 16.68
N LEU A 132 13.23 6.77 17.76
CA LEU A 132 13.74 8.08 18.21
C LEU A 132 15.10 7.98 18.89
N ALA A 133 15.39 6.83 19.52
CA ALA A 133 16.72 6.53 20.07
C ALA A 133 17.67 5.96 19.00
N ALA A 134 17.13 5.41 17.91
CA ALA A 134 17.92 4.99 16.77
C ALA A 134 18.57 6.25 16.16
N PRO A 135 19.91 6.26 15.99
CA PRO A 135 20.57 7.33 15.26
C PRO A 135 19.97 7.41 13.85
N THR A 136 19.77 8.63 13.35
CA THR A 136 19.23 8.87 12.00
C THR A 136 20.04 8.07 10.97
N PRO A 137 19.43 7.50 9.91
CA PRO A 137 20.12 6.64 8.94
C PRO A 137 21.33 7.27 8.24
N SER A 138 21.51 8.58 8.35
CA SER A 138 22.70 9.32 7.93
C SER A 138 23.93 9.17 8.86
N GLU A 139 23.84 8.42 9.95
CA GLU A 139 24.94 8.18 10.90
C GLU A 139 25.48 6.74 10.90
N TYR A 140 25.06 5.89 9.95
CA TYR A 140 25.68 4.58 9.77
C TYR A 140 26.87 4.62 8.82
N CYS A 141 28.06 4.83 9.38
CA CYS A 141 29.27 4.24 8.82
C CYS A 141 29.18 2.72 9.01
N MET A 142 28.71 2.00 7.98
CA MET A 142 28.93 0.57 7.91
C MET A 142 30.45 0.33 7.87
N PRO A 143 31.04 -0.44 8.80
CA PRO A 143 32.35 -1.00 8.53
C PRO A 143 32.18 -1.91 7.32
N GLU A 144 32.92 -1.61 6.26
CA GLU A 144 33.15 -2.55 5.18
C GLU A 144 33.50 -3.89 5.86
N PRO A 145 32.73 -4.97 5.64
CA PRO A 145 33.00 -6.23 6.31
C PRO A 145 34.46 -6.56 6.04
N ALA A 146 35.22 -6.82 7.11
CA ALA A 146 36.61 -7.24 6.98
C ALA A 146 36.59 -8.42 6.02
N ARG A 147 37.10 -8.18 4.82
CA ARG A 147 37.14 -9.18 3.75
C ARG A 147 37.83 -10.38 4.36
N GLU A 148 37.07 -11.45 4.61
CA GLU A 148 37.65 -12.73 4.98
C GLU A 148 38.78 -12.98 3.97
N PRO A 149 39.99 -13.41 4.41
CA PRO A 149 41.07 -13.68 3.50
C PRO A 149 40.59 -14.74 2.51
N THR A 150 40.13 -14.25 1.36
CA THR A 150 39.70 -15.08 0.26
C THR A 150 40.95 -15.88 -0.10
N PRO A 151 40.90 -17.22 -0.15
CA PRO A 151 41.99 -17.99 -0.75
C PRO A 151 42.33 -17.31 -2.06
N GLN A 152 43.59 -16.93 -2.26
CA GLN A 152 44.05 -16.17 -3.41
C GLN A 152 43.41 -16.73 -4.67
N ALA A 153 42.37 -16.04 -5.16
CA ALA A 153 41.86 -16.28 -6.49
C ALA A 153 43.01 -15.94 -7.45
N PRO A 154 43.29 -16.78 -8.46
CA PRO A 154 44.29 -16.44 -9.47
C PRO A 154 43.96 -15.05 -10.02
N SER A 155 45.00 -14.22 -10.14
CA SER A 155 44.89 -12.82 -10.56
C SER A 155 43.95 -12.73 -11.77
N PRO A 156 42.92 -11.86 -11.74
CA PRO A 156 42.05 -11.70 -12.89
C PRO A 156 42.91 -11.33 -14.11
N PRO A 157 42.61 -11.89 -15.29
CA PRO A 157 43.35 -11.57 -16.50
C PRO A 157 43.35 -10.04 -16.71
N PRO A 158 44.46 -9.48 -17.20
CA PRO A 158 44.58 -8.04 -17.40
C PRO A 158 43.39 -7.52 -18.21
N SER A 159 42.83 -6.40 -17.75
CA SER A 159 41.70 -5.74 -18.40
C SER A 159 41.98 -5.57 -19.90
N PRO A 160 41.01 -5.86 -20.78
CA PRO A 160 41.22 -5.73 -22.22
C PRO A 160 41.64 -4.29 -22.55
N PRO A 161 42.66 -4.10 -23.41
CA PRO A 161 43.15 -2.78 -23.76
C PRO A 161 42.02 -1.98 -24.41
N VAL A 162 41.78 -0.78 -23.90
CA VAL A 162 40.76 0.15 -24.44
C VAL A 162 41.27 0.65 -25.79
N GLU A 163 40.53 0.35 -26.87
CA GLU A 163 40.86 0.87 -28.20
C GLU A 163 40.67 2.39 -28.25
N GLN A 164 41.73 3.12 -28.61
CA GLN A 164 41.66 4.57 -28.78
C GLN A 164 40.89 4.90 -30.07
N PRO A 165 39.90 5.82 -30.02
CA PRO A 165 39.13 6.21 -31.20
C PRO A 165 40.07 6.83 -32.25
N GLY A 166 40.00 6.33 -33.49
CA GLY A 166 40.86 6.74 -34.61
C GLY A 166 42.06 5.81 -34.91
N CYS A 167 42.38 4.85 -34.03
CA CYS A 167 43.53 3.95 -34.21
C CYS A 167 43.21 2.60 -34.89
N ALA A 168 41.94 2.34 -35.22
CA ALA A 168 41.48 1.04 -35.73
C ALA A 168 42.15 0.63 -37.06
N LEU A 169 42.37 1.58 -37.97
CA LEU A 169 43.02 1.32 -39.27
C LEU A 169 44.50 0.93 -39.12
N VAL A 170 45.23 1.61 -38.25
CA VAL A 170 46.66 1.33 -37.98
C VAL A 170 46.80 -0.01 -37.25
N LEU A 171 45.92 -0.31 -36.30
CA LEU A 171 45.84 -1.62 -35.63
C LEU A 171 45.60 -2.75 -36.63
N ARG A 172 44.73 -2.55 -37.61
CA ARG A 172 44.44 -3.55 -38.64
C ARG A 172 45.61 -3.71 -39.62
N ALA A 173 46.24 -2.61 -40.06
CA ALA A 173 47.41 -2.64 -40.93
C ALA A 173 48.61 -3.34 -40.26
N TYR A 174 48.81 -3.12 -38.95
CA TYR A 174 49.84 -3.81 -38.17
C TYR A 174 49.56 -5.32 -38.04
N LYS A 175 48.31 -5.71 -37.72
CA LYS A 175 47.91 -7.13 -37.65
C LYS A 175 48.08 -7.87 -38.98
N LEU A 176 47.93 -7.17 -40.10
CA LEU A 176 48.11 -7.71 -41.45
C LEU A 176 49.57 -7.64 -41.94
N GLY A 177 50.51 -7.16 -41.12
CA GLY A 177 51.94 -7.07 -41.46
C GLY A 177 52.33 -5.90 -42.37
N TYR A 178 51.39 -5.01 -42.71
CA TYR A 178 51.64 -3.84 -43.56
C TYR A 178 52.30 -2.67 -42.79
N ALA A 179 52.15 -2.63 -41.47
CA ALA A 179 52.82 -1.65 -40.61
C ALA A 179 53.81 -2.36 -39.67
N ARG A 180 55.01 -1.78 -39.48
CA ARG A 180 56.05 -2.36 -38.61
C ARG A 180 55.90 -2.02 -37.12
N SER A 181 55.09 -1.02 -36.77
CA SER A 181 54.79 -0.67 -35.37
C SER A 181 53.44 0.04 -35.25
N LEU A 182 52.87 0.00 -34.04
CA LEU A 182 51.62 0.71 -33.72
C LEU A 182 51.83 2.20 -33.37
N GLY A 183 53.08 2.66 -33.20
CA GLY A 183 53.39 4.05 -32.86
C GLY A 183 52.59 4.59 -31.66
N ALA A 184 52.01 5.78 -31.82
CA ALA A 184 51.17 6.43 -30.80
C ALA A 184 49.87 5.67 -30.49
N CYS A 185 49.45 4.75 -31.37
CA CYS A 185 48.27 3.89 -31.22
C CYS A 185 48.56 2.59 -30.46
N ALA A 186 49.77 2.41 -29.90
CA ALA A 186 50.04 1.29 -29.00
C ALA A 186 49.17 1.39 -27.74
N PRO A 187 48.53 0.30 -27.28
CA PRO A 187 47.63 0.33 -26.14
C PRO A 187 48.39 0.77 -24.88
N ARG A 188 48.05 1.95 -24.37
CA ARG A 188 48.56 2.44 -23.09
C ARG A 188 47.74 1.79 -21.98
N GLN A 189 48.40 1.10 -21.05
CA GLN A 189 47.75 0.65 -19.82
C GLN A 189 47.16 1.88 -19.13
N ALA A 190 45.85 1.85 -18.85
CA ALA A 190 45.19 2.93 -18.14
C ALA A 190 45.93 3.13 -16.80
N ALA A 191 46.45 4.34 -16.58
CA ALA A 191 47.10 4.68 -15.32
C ALA A 191 46.10 4.43 -14.19
N ALA A 192 46.49 3.61 -13.22
CA ALA A 192 45.67 3.36 -12.04
C ALA A 192 45.32 4.72 -11.39
N PRO A 193 44.06 4.98 -11.04
CA PRO A 193 43.69 6.23 -10.38
C PRO A 193 44.51 6.36 -9.09
N ALA A 194 45.18 7.49 -8.95
CA ALA A 194 45.94 7.81 -7.74
C ALA A 194 44.99 7.78 -6.53
N PRO A 195 45.33 7.09 -5.43
CA PRO A 195 44.49 7.10 -4.24
C PRO A 195 44.43 8.52 -3.69
N ALA A 196 43.21 9.06 -3.60
CA ALA A 196 42.97 10.32 -2.91
C ALA A 196 43.41 10.16 -1.44
N ALA A 197 44.30 11.04 -0.98
CA ALA A 197 44.71 11.06 0.42
C ALA A 197 43.50 11.36 1.31
N PRO A 198 43.14 10.49 2.28
CA PRO A 198 42.03 10.77 3.16
C PRO A 198 42.42 11.91 4.12
N VAL A 199 41.67 13.00 4.06
CA VAL A 199 41.65 14.00 5.14
C VAL A 199 41.00 13.31 6.34
N ALA A 200 41.82 12.86 7.28
CA ALA A 200 41.37 12.19 8.50
C ALA A 200 40.61 13.18 9.41
N ARG A 201 39.31 13.35 9.19
CA ARG A 201 38.40 13.68 10.28
C ARG A 201 38.27 12.41 11.13
N ARG A 202 38.75 12.46 12.37
CA ARG A 202 38.52 11.41 13.36
C ARG A 202 37.02 11.36 13.66
N GLU A 203 36.30 10.47 12.99
CA GLU A 203 34.96 10.09 13.41
C GLU A 203 35.05 9.24 14.69
N VAL A 204 34.33 9.68 15.72
CA VAL A 204 34.27 8.97 17.00
C VAL A 204 33.45 7.69 16.79
N CYS A 205 34.13 6.54 16.85
CA CYS A 205 33.53 5.21 16.71
C CYS A 205 32.59 4.89 17.88
N THR A 206 31.31 4.60 17.62
CA THR A 206 30.27 4.30 18.62
C THR A 206 30.09 2.81 18.91
N ARG A 207 30.92 1.91 18.35
CA ARG A 207 30.86 0.45 18.61
C ARG A 207 31.08 0.02 20.08
N ARG A 208 31.37 0.96 20.99
CA ARG A 208 31.41 0.75 22.45
C ARG A 208 30.13 1.19 23.20
N GLN A 209 29.04 1.55 22.51
CA GLN A 209 27.82 2.01 23.18
C GLN A 209 27.15 0.97 24.10
N LEU A 210 27.33 -0.34 23.86
CA LEU A 210 26.81 -1.39 24.74
C LEU A 210 27.67 -1.62 25.99
N ASP A 211 28.93 -1.17 25.96
CA ASP A 211 29.91 -1.34 27.06
C ASP A 211 30.15 -0.03 27.84
N GLU A 212 29.52 1.07 27.44
CA GLU A 212 29.75 2.39 28.03
C GLU A 212 28.83 2.59 29.26
N PRO A 213 29.37 2.85 30.46
CA PRO A 213 28.55 3.14 31.64
C PRO A 213 27.61 4.33 31.37
N VAL A 214 26.35 4.21 31.80
CA VAL A 214 25.26 5.17 31.49
C VAL A 214 25.65 6.64 31.77
N LEU A 215 26.41 6.88 32.84
CA LEU A 215 26.88 8.23 33.21
C LEU A 215 27.89 8.80 32.22
N HIS A 216 28.73 7.97 31.61
CA HIS A 216 29.75 8.40 30.66
C HIS A 216 29.13 8.72 29.30
N TYR A 217 28.15 7.93 28.87
CA TYR A 217 27.31 8.24 27.72
C TYR A 217 26.53 9.55 27.91
N GLY A 218 25.94 9.74 29.09
CA GLY A 218 25.26 10.99 29.47
C GLY A 218 26.19 12.20 29.42
N PHE A 219 27.39 12.09 30.01
CA PHE A 219 28.41 13.14 29.97
C PHE A 219 28.86 13.47 28.55
N ARG A 220 29.07 12.47 27.69
CA ARG A 220 29.47 12.69 26.30
C ARG A 220 28.40 13.40 25.49
N ARG A 221 27.11 13.13 25.73
CA ARG A 221 26.00 13.90 25.12
C ARG A 221 26.00 15.35 25.58
N VAL A 222 26.21 15.61 26.87
CA VAL A 222 26.29 16.97 27.41
C VAL A 222 27.53 17.70 26.88
N ALA A 223 28.67 17.02 26.79
CA ALA A 223 29.90 17.56 26.24
C ALA A 223 29.81 17.81 24.72
N GLY A 224 29.12 16.95 23.97
CA GLY A 224 28.84 17.15 22.55
C GLY A 224 27.89 18.33 22.29
N ALA A 225 26.88 18.49 23.14
CA ALA A 225 26.01 19.68 23.14
C ALA A 225 26.79 20.95 23.48
N ALA A 226 27.72 20.88 24.44
CA ALA A 226 28.63 21.97 24.78
C ALA A 226 29.62 22.27 23.63
N HIS A 227 30.08 21.26 22.89
CA HIS A 227 30.98 21.46 21.76
C HIS A 227 30.28 22.11 20.56
N ALA A 228 28.99 21.82 20.35
CA ALA A 228 28.14 22.54 19.40
C ALA A 228 27.91 24.02 19.79
N THR A 229 28.03 24.36 21.08
CA THR A 229 28.02 25.76 21.55
C THR A 229 29.41 26.43 21.50
N THR A 230 30.49 25.67 21.33
CA THR A 230 31.87 26.20 21.21
C THR A 230 32.44 26.06 19.81
N SER A 231 31.62 25.86 18.77
CA SER A 231 32.09 25.90 17.39
C SER A 231 32.70 27.28 17.11
N VAL A 232 33.84 27.30 16.42
CA VAL A 232 34.76 28.43 16.28
C VAL A 232 34.15 29.68 15.62
N ASP A 233 32.92 29.60 15.11
CA ASP A 233 32.15 30.74 14.63
C ASP A 233 30.65 30.59 14.98
N PRO A 234 30.19 31.13 16.12
CA PRO A 234 28.78 31.06 16.52
C PRO A 234 27.87 31.83 15.55
N ILE A 235 28.40 32.80 14.79
CA ILE A 235 27.63 33.55 13.80
C ILE A 235 27.36 32.65 12.61
N ALA A 236 28.37 31.99 12.06
CA ALA A 236 28.20 31.04 10.96
C ALA A 236 27.27 29.86 11.33
N ALA A 237 27.36 29.35 12.56
CA ALA A 237 26.44 28.31 13.05
C ALA A 237 24.99 28.81 13.18
N THR A 238 24.81 30.06 13.63
CA THR A 238 23.48 30.68 13.72
C THR A 238 22.91 30.96 12.34
N ASP A 239 23.72 31.48 11.41
CA ASP A 239 23.30 31.74 10.02
C ASP A 239 22.92 30.46 9.29
N HIS A 240 23.65 29.36 9.51
CA HIS A 240 23.28 28.05 8.97
C HIS A 240 21.93 27.58 9.53
N ARG A 241 21.70 27.71 10.84
CA ARG A 241 20.41 27.35 11.47
C ARG A 241 19.26 28.23 10.97
N VAL A 242 19.48 29.53 10.83
CA VAL A 242 18.46 30.46 10.30
C VAL A 242 18.14 30.12 8.85
N THR A 243 19.15 29.82 8.04
CA THR A 243 18.96 29.38 6.65
C THR A 243 18.20 28.06 6.60
N GLU A 244 18.58 27.09 7.41
CA GLU A 244 17.88 25.81 7.51
C GLU A 244 16.42 25.98 7.94
N VAL A 245 16.14 26.80 8.96
CA VAL A 245 14.76 27.06 9.42
C VAL A 245 13.95 27.78 8.35
N ARG A 246 14.51 28.77 7.65
CA ARG A 246 13.84 29.43 6.52
C ARG A 246 13.50 28.41 5.43
N THR A 247 14.46 27.57 5.06
CA THR A 247 14.23 26.49 4.10
C THR A 247 13.16 25.50 4.58
N HIS A 248 13.06 25.19 5.87
CA HIS A 248 11.94 24.35 6.37
C HIS A 248 10.59 25.08 6.33
N LEU A 249 10.55 26.37 6.63
CA LEU A 249 9.33 27.18 6.55
C LEU A 249 8.82 27.31 5.12
N ASP A 250 9.72 27.45 4.15
CA ASP A 250 9.38 27.47 2.72
C ASP A 250 8.72 26.17 2.23
N TYR A 251 8.90 25.06 2.97
CA TYR A 251 8.34 23.73 2.67
C TYR A 251 7.36 23.22 3.74
N LEU A 252 6.92 24.08 4.67
CA LEU A 252 6.10 23.68 5.82
C LEU A 252 4.80 22.97 5.40
N ASP A 253 4.12 23.48 4.38
CA ASP A 253 2.88 22.90 3.87
C ASP A 253 3.09 21.48 3.35
N GLY A 254 4.21 21.21 2.67
CA GLY A 254 4.57 19.88 2.19
C GLY A 254 4.84 18.90 3.33
N LEU A 255 5.52 19.35 4.38
CA LEU A 255 5.81 18.54 5.57
C LEU A 255 4.53 18.20 6.37
N LEU A 256 3.64 19.17 6.57
CA LEU A 256 2.36 18.95 7.25
C LEU A 256 1.45 18.01 6.45
N ALA A 257 1.43 18.15 5.12
CA ALA A 257 0.68 17.25 4.24
C ALA A 257 1.20 15.81 4.29
N ASP A 258 2.53 15.61 4.29
CA ASP A 258 3.12 14.26 4.39
C ASP A 258 2.78 13.59 5.74
N ILE A 259 2.85 14.34 6.85
CA ILE A 259 2.41 13.87 8.17
C ILE A 259 0.92 13.53 8.16
N HIS A 260 0.08 14.38 7.56
CA HIS A 260 -1.35 14.12 7.45
C HIS A 260 -1.62 12.81 6.69
N HIS A 261 -0.99 12.60 5.52
CA HIS A 261 -1.11 11.36 4.74
C HIS A 261 -0.68 10.12 5.54
N ALA A 262 0.41 10.22 6.31
CA ALA A 262 0.87 9.16 7.20
C ALA A 262 -0.11 8.83 8.32
N ILE A 263 -0.76 9.85 8.91
CA ILE A 263 -1.75 9.68 9.99
C ILE A 263 -3.07 9.15 9.47
N THR A 264 -3.56 9.67 8.34
CA THR A 264 -4.84 9.24 7.76
C THR A 264 -4.76 7.86 7.11
N GLY A 265 -3.55 7.34 6.91
CA GLY A 265 -3.33 6.08 6.22
C GLY A 265 -3.81 6.15 4.78
N SER A 266 -3.53 7.26 4.08
CA SER A 266 -3.86 7.43 2.68
C SER A 266 -3.30 6.25 1.87
N PRO A 267 -4.03 5.70 0.88
CA PRO A 267 -3.55 4.59 0.10
C PRO A 267 -2.23 4.95 -0.62
N HIS A 268 -1.43 3.93 -0.89
CA HIS A 268 -0.13 4.11 -1.55
C HIS A 268 -0.27 4.18 -3.07
N ALA A 269 -1.34 3.59 -3.59
CA ALA A 269 -1.74 3.65 -4.98
C ALA A 269 -3.26 3.71 -5.10
N ALA A 270 -3.73 4.10 -6.29
CA ALA A 270 -5.15 4.12 -6.65
C ALA A 270 -5.33 3.38 -7.97
N HIS A 271 -5.72 2.11 -7.88
CA HIS A 271 -6.02 1.25 -9.00
C HIS A 271 -7.52 1.06 -9.10
N HIS A 272 -8.10 1.55 -10.19
CA HIS A 272 -9.53 1.44 -10.45
C HIS A 272 -9.77 0.51 -11.64
N LEU A 273 -10.61 -0.50 -11.42
CA LEU A 273 -10.99 -1.49 -12.43
C LEU A 273 -12.50 -1.42 -12.66
N TRP A 274 -12.92 -1.02 -13.85
CA TRP A 274 -14.32 -1.05 -14.27
C TRP A 274 -14.63 -2.37 -14.97
N VAL A 275 -15.68 -3.04 -14.52
CA VAL A 275 -16.12 -4.33 -15.06
C VAL A 275 -17.57 -4.22 -15.47
N ASN A 276 -17.90 -4.64 -16.70
CA ASN A 276 -19.28 -4.57 -17.22
C ASN A 276 -20.20 -5.72 -16.77
N LEU A 277 -19.79 -6.45 -15.73
CA LEU A 277 -20.53 -7.54 -15.13
C LEU A 277 -21.25 -7.03 -13.88
N PRO A 278 -22.38 -7.67 -13.50
CA PRO A 278 -23.09 -7.31 -12.28
C PRO A 278 -22.24 -7.53 -11.03
N ASP A 279 -22.47 -6.72 -9.98
CA ASP A 279 -21.81 -6.90 -8.69
C ASP A 279 -22.07 -8.31 -8.12
N PRO A 280 -21.03 -9.14 -7.87
CA PRO A 280 -21.21 -10.48 -7.32
C PRO A 280 -21.66 -10.48 -5.84
N HIS A 281 -21.67 -9.30 -5.18
CA HIS A 281 -22.07 -9.10 -3.79
C HIS A 281 -23.25 -8.12 -3.70
N PRO A 282 -24.47 -8.55 -4.06
CA PRO A 282 -25.64 -7.70 -3.88
C PRO A 282 -25.74 -7.33 -2.40
N ARG A 283 -25.53 -6.04 -2.09
CA ARG A 283 -25.47 -5.54 -0.71
C ARG A 283 -26.77 -5.89 -0.01
N SER A 284 -26.73 -6.87 0.90
CA SER A 284 -27.85 -7.13 1.77
C SER A 284 -28.03 -5.94 2.73
N LEU A 285 -29.23 -5.79 3.31
CA LEU A 285 -29.42 -4.81 4.37
C LEU A 285 -28.49 -5.06 5.55
N GLU A 286 -28.19 -6.33 5.83
CA GLU A 286 -27.27 -6.75 6.88
C GLU A 286 -25.84 -6.26 6.62
N ASP A 287 -25.33 -6.38 5.39
CA ASP A 287 -23.99 -5.89 5.02
C ASP A 287 -23.81 -4.38 5.20
N ARG A 288 -24.90 -3.61 5.13
CA ARG A 288 -24.87 -2.17 5.46
C ARG A 288 -24.63 -1.91 6.95
N PHE A 289 -24.99 -2.84 7.83
CA PHE A 289 -24.87 -2.71 9.28
C PHE A 289 -23.66 -3.43 9.86
N THR A 290 -23.35 -4.63 9.37
CA THR A 290 -22.20 -5.43 9.83
C THR A 290 -20.89 -4.98 9.19
N GLY A 291 -20.97 -4.29 8.05
CA GLY A 291 -19.83 -3.90 7.23
C GLY A 291 -19.46 -5.02 6.26
N THR A 292 -18.96 -4.64 5.09
CA THR A 292 -18.42 -5.61 4.14
C THR A 292 -17.19 -6.29 4.73
N GLU A 293 -17.13 -7.62 4.61
CA GLU A 293 -15.95 -8.41 4.95
C GLU A 293 -14.68 -7.77 4.36
N ARG A 294 -13.61 -7.69 5.14
CA ARG A 294 -12.37 -7.06 4.67
C ARG A 294 -11.85 -7.87 3.48
N CYS A 295 -11.44 -7.19 2.42
CA CYS A 295 -10.89 -7.85 1.22
C CYS A 295 -9.72 -8.81 1.55
N SER A 296 -8.92 -8.52 2.59
CA SER A 296 -7.85 -9.42 3.04
C SER A 296 -8.36 -10.74 3.64
N GLN A 297 -9.54 -10.73 4.26
CA GLN A 297 -10.19 -11.95 4.78
C GLN A 297 -10.84 -12.71 3.63
N ARG A 298 -11.60 -12.00 2.79
CA ARG A 298 -12.28 -12.55 1.61
C ARG A 298 -11.33 -13.33 0.69
N PHE A 299 -10.11 -12.83 0.49
CA PHE A 299 -9.14 -13.43 -0.43
C PHE A 299 -8.06 -14.29 0.24
N ALA A 300 -8.08 -14.46 1.57
CA ALA A 300 -7.07 -15.27 2.26
C ALA A 300 -7.12 -16.75 1.83
N ASP A 301 -8.33 -17.29 1.74
CA ASP A 301 -8.57 -18.73 1.61
C ASP A 301 -9.30 -19.10 0.32
N LEU A 302 -9.04 -18.38 -0.78
CA LEU A 302 -9.62 -18.73 -2.08
C LEU A 302 -9.24 -20.16 -2.49
N PRO A 303 -10.18 -20.97 -3.05
CA PRO A 303 -9.82 -22.25 -3.62
C PRO A 303 -8.83 -22.05 -4.78
N LEU A 304 -8.05 -23.08 -5.11
CA LEU A 304 -7.02 -22.96 -6.14
C LEU A 304 -7.61 -22.77 -7.55
N TRP A 305 -8.83 -23.29 -7.76
CA TRP A 305 -9.61 -23.10 -8.98
C TRP A 305 -10.98 -22.52 -8.63
N PRO A 306 -11.52 -21.58 -9.42
CA PRO A 306 -12.86 -21.06 -9.18
C PRO A 306 -13.90 -22.15 -9.40
N ALA A 307 -14.80 -22.34 -8.44
CA ALA A 307 -16.04 -23.08 -8.68
C ALA A 307 -16.97 -22.15 -9.48
N TRP A 308 -17.05 -22.34 -10.79
CA TRP A 308 -17.72 -21.43 -11.72
C TRP A 308 -18.67 -22.17 -12.67
N HIS A 309 -19.80 -21.52 -12.99
CA HIS A 309 -20.77 -21.97 -13.99
C HIS A 309 -21.20 -20.79 -14.87
N PRO A 310 -21.60 -21.01 -16.13
CA PRO A 310 -22.17 -19.96 -16.97
C PRO A 310 -23.25 -19.15 -16.24
N GLY A 311 -23.10 -17.82 -16.19
CA GLY A 311 -23.90 -16.92 -15.35
C GLY A 311 -23.22 -16.43 -14.06
N ASP A 312 -22.12 -17.06 -13.62
CA ASP A 312 -21.32 -16.66 -12.46
C ASP A 312 -20.05 -15.86 -12.85
N GLU A 313 -20.05 -15.20 -14.02
CA GLU A 313 -18.83 -14.59 -14.60
C GLU A 313 -18.21 -13.55 -13.65
N ALA A 314 -19.05 -12.78 -12.94
CA ALA A 314 -18.61 -11.79 -11.96
C ALA A 314 -17.82 -12.41 -10.80
N ARG A 315 -18.28 -13.54 -10.25
CA ARG A 315 -17.61 -14.26 -9.17
C ARG A 315 -16.30 -14.87 -9.65
N MET A 316 -16.28 -15.38 -10.88
CA MET A 316 -15.06 -15.91 -11.49
C MET A 316 -14.01 -14.80 -11.68
N VAL A 317 -14.40 -13.63 -12.21
CA VAL A 317 -13.52 -12.46 -12.34
C VAL A 317 -12.99 -12.00 -10.98
N GLU A 318 -13.84 -11.91 -9.96
CA GLU A 318 -13.40 -11.55 -8.61
C GLU A 318 -12.41 -12.58 -8.03
N HIS A 319 -12.69 -13.88 -8.21
CA HIS A 319 -11.81 -14.95 -7.77
C HIS A 319 -10.42 -14.85 -8.42
N VAL A 320 -10.37 -14.69 -9.75
CA VAL A 320 -9.12 -14.55 -10.51
C VAL A 320 -8.34 -13.33 -10.05
N LEU A 321 -9.01 -12.18 -9.88
CA LEU A 321 -8.39 -10.96 -9.36
C LEU A 321 -7.82 -11.17 -7.95
N GLY A 322 -8.60 -11.84 -7.10
CA GLY A 322 -8.21 -12.26 -5.76
C GLY A 322 -6.92 -13.08 -5.77
N GLN A 323 -6.84 -14.09 -6.62
CA GLN A 323 -5.63 -14.90 -6.78
C GLN A 323 -4.44 -14.10 -7.30
N LEU A 324 -4.63 -13.30 -8.35
CA LEU A 324 -3.55 -12.53 -8.97
C LEU A 324 -2.94 -11.50 -7.99
N LEU A 325 -3.77 -10.79 -7.21
CA LEU A 325 -3.32 -9.64 -6.42
C LEU A 325 -3.18 -9.91 -4.91
N PHE A 326 -4.12 -10.66 -4.32
CA PHE A 326 -4.37 -10.65 -2.87
C PHE A 326 -4.12 -11.99 -2.18
N ALA A 327 -4.22 -13.11 -2.89
CA ALA A 327 -4.10 -14.45 -2.30
C ALA A 327 -2.70 -14.65 -1.71
N THR A 328 -2.67 -14.84 -0.39
CA THR A 328 -1.45 -14.87 0.45
C THR A 328 -0.55 -16.06 0.16
N ARG A 329 -1.11 -17.18 -0.34
CA ARG A 329 -0.35 -18.38 -0.70
C ARG A 329 0.69 -18.16 -1.79
N PHE A 330 0.51 -17.13 -2.64
CA PHE A 330 1.46 -16.72 -3.67
C PHE A 330 2.28 -15.48 -3.24
N GLY A 331 2.20 -15.08 -1.96
CA GLY A 331 2.64 -13.78 -1.44
C GLY A 331 1.54 -12.71 -1.42
N THR A 332 1.85 -11.46 -1.13
CA THR A 332 0.91 -10.32 -1.34
C THR A 332 1.59 -9.27 -2.19
N THR A 333 0.91 -8.79 -3.25
CA THR A 333 1.49 -7.81 -4.19
C THR A 333 0.78 -6.48 -4.20
N ALA A 334 -0.47 -6.45 -3.72
CA ALA A 334 -1.27 -5.24 -3.59
C ALA A 334 -1.95 -5.19 -2.22
N SER A 335 -2.20 -3.98 -1.73
CA SER A 335 -3.11 -3.75 -0.60
C SER A 335 -4.53 -3.61 -1.12
N CYS A 336 -5.49 -4.17 -0.39
CA CYS A 336 -6.91 -3.97 -0.67
C CYS A 336 -7.35 -2.49 -0.64
N SER A 337 -6.63 -1.65 0.10
CA SER A 337 -6.88 -0.20 0.13
C SER A 337 -6.57 0.50 -1.18
N ASP A 338 -5.70 -0.11 -2.00
CA ASP A 338 -5.17 0.51 -3.21
C ASP A 338 -6.00 0.13 -4.44
N TYR A 339 -6.99 -0.76 -4.29
CA TYR A 339 -7.81 -1.28 -5.39
C TYR A 339 -9.29 -1.04 -5.16
N VAL A 340 -9.96 -0.53 -6.19
CA VAL A 340 -11.42 -0.36 -6.22
C VAL A 340 -11.94 -0.97 -7.52
N ILE A 341 -12.92 -1.86 -7.40
CA ILE A 341 -13.60 -2.48 -8.54
C ILE A 341 -14.96 -1.82 -8.67
N HIS A 342 -15.25 -1.31 -9.86
CA HIS A 342 -16.51 -0.70 -10.23
C HIS A 342 -17.30 -1.68 -11.09
N TRP A 343 -18.20 -2.42 -10.45
CA TRP A 343 -19.14 -3.33 -11.11
C TRP A 343 -20.25 -2.57 -11.84
N ASP A 344 -20.99 -3.28 -12.69
CA ASP A 344 -22.10 -2.72 -13.48
C ASP A 344 -21.66 -1.54 -14.38
N ALA A 345 -20.38 -1.49 -14.75
CA ALA A 345 -19.85 -0.43 -15.60
C ALA A 345 -20.37 -0.58 -17.03
N ALA A 346 -20.78 0.52 -17.67
CA ALA A 346 -21.18 0.42 -19.06
C ALA A 346 -19.96 0.11 -19.97
N PRO A 347 -20.14 -0.64 -21.07
CA PRO A 347 -19.04 -1.18 -21.87
C PRO A 347 -18.20 -0.11 -22.59
N ASP A 348 -18.69 1.13 -22.71
CA ASP A 348 -17.98 2.27 -23.29
C ASP A 348 -17.27 3.15 -22.22
N THR A 349 -17.14 2.66 -20.99
CA THR A 349 -16.54 3.38 -19.85
C THR A 349 -15.14 3.89 -20.16
N CYS A 350 -14.25 3.07 -20.73
CA CYS A 350 -12.89 3.50 -21.05
C CYS A 350 -12.85 4.59 -22.13
N ARG A 351 -13.73 4.53 -23.12
CA ARG A 351 -13.89 5.60 -24.11
C ARG A 351 -14.30 6.93 -23.47
N ARG A 352 -15.22 6.88 -22.49
CA ARG A 352 -15.65 8.06 -21.72
C ARG A 352 -14.56 8.58 -20.80
N LEU A 353 -13.81 7.70 -20.11
CA LEU A 353 -12.63 8.06 -19.32
C LEU A 353 -11.55 8.72 -20.17
N ALA A 354 -11.33 8.26 -21.40
CA ALA A 354 -10.36 8.86 -22.31
C ALA A 354 -10.77 10.26 -22.77
N ALA A 355 -12.08 10.48 -22.96
CA ALA A 355 -12.61 11.76 -23.42
C ALA A 355 -12.71 12.82 -22.31
N ASP A 356 -13.19 12.44 -21.12
CA ASP A 356 -13.35 13.31 -19.96
C ASP A 356 -13.04 12.55 -18.65
N PRO A 357 -11.76 12.39 -18.30
CA PRO A 357 -11.36 11.59 -17.15
C PRO A 357 -11.87 12.17 -15.83
N ILE A 358 -11.89 13.50 -15.68
CA ILE A 358 -12.24 14.15 -14.42
C ILE A 358 -13.73 13.96 -14.12
N ALA A 359 -14.61 14.27 -15.07
CA ALA A 359 -16.05 14.14 -14.84
C ALA A 359 -16.46 12.68 -14.60
N MET A 360 -15.84 11.75 -15.31
CA MET A 360 -16.13 10.33 -15.13
C MET A 360 -15.67 9.84 -13.75
N LEU A 361 -14.42 10.12 -13.36
CA LEU A 361 -13.89 9.70 -12.06
C LEU A 361 -14.67 10.32 -10.89
N ASP A 362 -15.17 11.54 -11.03
CA ASP A 362 -16.00 12.19 -10.00
C ASP A 362 -17.35 11.48 -9.85
N ARG A 363 -18.03 11.21 -10.97
CA ARG A 363 -19.32 10.50 -11.01
C ARG A 363 -19.25 9.14 -10.33
N ASP A 364 -18.15 8.42 -10.55
CA ASP A 364 -17.94 7.07 -10.03
C ASP A 364 -17.26 7.07 -8.65
N GLY A 365 -17.03 8.26 -8.04
CA GLY A 365 -16.43 8.40 -6.71
C GLY A 365 -14.94 8.03 -6.62
N ALA A 366 -14.25 7.92 -7.75
CA ALA A 366 -12.84 7.54 -7.86
C ALA A 366 -11.89 8.75 -7.83
N LEU A 367 -12.37 9.96 -8.13
CA LEU A 367 -11.51 11.14 -8.28
C LEU A 367 -10.77 11.51 -6.99
N ALA A 368 -11.43 11.39 -5.84
CA ALA A 368 -10.85 11.74 -4.55
C ALA A 368 -9.66 10.83 -4.18
N SER A 369 -9.78 9.51 -4.38
CA SER A 369 -8.68 8.56 -4.12
C SER A 369 -7.51 8.76 -5.08
N VAL A 370 -7.78 8.98 -6.37
CA VAL A 370 -6.74 9.28 -7.37
C VAL A 370 -6.00 10.57 -7.01
N ARG A 371 -6.71 11.64 -6.68
CA ARG A 371 -6.12 12.92 -6.26
C ARG A 371 -5.28 12.80 -5.00
N ALA A 372 -5.74 12.06 -4.01
CA ALA A 372 -4.98 11.86 -2.78
C ALA A 372 -3.62 11.19 -3.04
N VAL A 373 -3.58 10.17 -3.90
CA VAL A 373 -2.34 9.47 -4.27
C VAL A 373 -1.41 10.36 -5.09
N LEU A 374 -1.94 11.12 -6.06
CA LEU A 374 -1.13 12.05 -6.86
C LEU A 374 -0.59 13.22 -6.03
N ASP A 375 -1.38 13.77 -5.11
CA ASP A 375 -0.94 14.79 -4.17
C ASP A 375 0.18 14.24 -3.28
N ARG A 376 0.00 13.06 -2.67
CA ARG A 376 1.05 12.41 -1.87
C ARG A 376 2.36 12.26 -2.64
N ARG A 377 2.32 11.78 -3.89
CA ARG A 377 3.51 11.67 -4.75
C ARG A 377 4.18 13.04 -4.95
N ARG A 378 3.40 14.08 -5.22
CA ARG A 378 3.89 15.45 -5.38
C ARG A 378 4.60 15.94 -4.12
N ARG A 379 4.02 15.69 -2.94
CA ARG A 379 4.63 16.02 -1.64
C ARG A 379 5.93 15.27 -1.40
N GLN A 380 6.00 14.00 -1.76
CA GLN A 380 7.25 13.24 -1.67
C GLN A 380 8.36 13.81 -2.57
N LEU A 381 8.01 14.30 -3.76
CA LEU A 381 8.96 15.01 -4.64
C LEU A 381 9.39 16.36 -4.04
N GLU A 382 8.46 17.11 -3.43
CA GLU A 382 8.75 18.36 -2.71
C GLU A 382 9.70 18.13 -1.53
N VAL A 383 9.49 17.07 -0.74
CA VAL A 383 10.38 16.68 0.37
C VAL A 383 11.77 16.26 -0.15
N GLY A 384 11.83 15.57 -1.29
CA GLY A 384 13.10 15.26 -1.94
C GLY A 384 13.85 16.52 -2.41
N ALA A 385 13.14 17.51 -2.94
CA ALA A 385 13.69 18.81 -3.31
C ALA A 385 14.20 19.57 -2.07
N LEU A 386 13.44 19.55 -0.96
CA LEU A 386 13.86 20.09 0.34
C LEU A 386 15.17 19.46 0.83
N ALA A 387 15.25 18.12 0.82
CA ALA A 387 16.46 17.41 1.23
C ALA A 387 17.68 17.87 0.40
N THR A 388 17.50 17.98 -0.91
CA THR A 388 18.54 18.49 -1.83
C THR A 388 18.93 19.94 -1.50
N ALA A 389 17.95 20.82 -1.25
CA ALA A 389 18.19 22.23 -0.89
C ALA A 389 18.96 22.38 0.44
N LEU A 390 18.78 21.44 1.36
CA LEU A 390 19.49 21.37 2.63
C LEU A 390 20.86 20.67 2.54
N GLY A 391 21.31 20.27 1.34
CA GLY A 391 22.56 19.52 1.15
C GLY A 391 22.51 18.10 1.72
N ARG A 392 21.32 17.55 1.94
CA ARG A 392 21.09 16.17 2.41
C ARG A 392 20.91 15.24 1.22
N GLN A 393 21.19 13.95 1.42
CA GLN A 393 20.86 12.95 0.42
C GLN A 393 19.32 12.82 0.32
N PRO A 394 18.72 13.04 -0.86
CA PRO A 394 17.28 12.92 -1.01
C PRO A 394 16.83 11.46 -0.83
N PRO A 395 15.60 11.24 -0.32
CA PRO A 395 15.00 9.91 -0.32
C PRO A 395 14.88 9.37 -1.75
N VAL A 396 14.71 8.06 -1.87
CA VAL A 396 14.43 7.42 -3.17
C VAL A 396 13.19 8.07 -3.78
N ALA A 397 13.31 8.55 -5.01
CA ALA A 397 12.22 9.23 -5.69
C ALA A 397 11.00 8.30 -5.81
N PRO A 398 9.78 8.81 -5.59
CA PRO A 398 8.58 8.00 -5.74
C PRO A 398 8.40 7.55 -7.19
N PRO A 399 7.73 6.40 -7.43
CA PRO A 399 7.44 5.95 -8.79
C PRO A 399 6.66 7.00 -9.60
N GLY A 400 6.67 6.87 -10.94
CA GLY A 400 5.88 7.73 -11.82
C GLY A 400 4.37 7.60 -11.56
N ALA A 401 3.59 8.63 -11.90
CA ALA A 401 2.13 8.64 -11.69
C ALA A 401 1.44 7.42 -12.32
N ALA A 402 1.85 7.02 -13.52
CA ALA A 402 1.31 5.83 -14.21
C ALA A 402 1.60 4.49 -13.51
N ALA A 403 2.57 4.43 -12.58
CA ALA A 403 2.86 3.26 -11.77
C ALA A 403 1.91 3.16 -10.57
N ILE A 404 1.69 4.27 -9.85
CA ILE A 404 0.86 4.32 -8.63
C ILE A 404 -0.63 4.60 -8.90
N VAL A 405 -0.99 5.07 -10.09
CA VAL A 405 -2.38 5.20 -10.51
C VAL A 405 -2.60 4.40 -11.80
N SER A 406 -3.65 3.58 -11.81
CA SER A 406 -4.10 2.93 -13.04
C SER A 406 -5.60 2.89 -13.16
N LEU A 407 -6.05 3.13 -14.39
CA LEU A 407 -7.44 3.01 -14.79
C LEU A 407 -7.52 1.84 -15.77
N ALA A 408 -8.40 0.89 -15.51
CA ALA A 408 -8.53 -0.31 -16.31
C ALA A 408 -10.00 -0.63 -16.56
N CYS A 409 -10.36 -1.03 -17.79
CA CYS A 409 -11.69 -1.55 -18.09
C CYS A 409 -11.59 -2.98 -18.61
N LEU A 410 -12.37 -3.86 -17.99
CA LEU A 410 -12.61 -5.21 -18.43
C LEU A 410 -14.02 -5.28 -19.01
N VAL A 411 -14.11 -5.55 -20.31
CA VAL A 411 -15.40 -5.71 -21.01
C VAL A 411 -15.55 -7.16 -21.43
N ILE A 412 -16.59 -7.83 -20.93
CA ILE A 412 -16.97 -9.18 -21.34
C ILE A 412 -18.14 -9.09 -22.32
N ASP A 413 -17.91 -9.50 -23.56
CA ASP A 413 -18.87 -9.40 -24.66
C ASP A 413 -19.92 -10.50 -24.57
N SER A 414 -21.02 -10.26 -23.85
CA SER A 414 -22.09 -11.26 -23.64
C SER A 414 -22.94 -11.55 -24.88
N THR A 415 -22.99 -10.63 -25.86
CA THR A 415 -23.95 -10.63 -26.98
C THR A 415 -23.41 -11.15 -28.31
N GLY A 416 -22.12 -11.46 -28.42
CA GLY A 416 -21.54 -11.98 -29.66
C GLY A 416 -21.91 -13.46 -29.92
N PRO A 417 -22.22 -13.86 -31.16
CA PRO A 417 -22.17 -15.27 -31.54
C PRO A 417 -20.74 -15.76 -31.32
N ALA A 418 -20.57 -16.87 -30.59
CA ALA A 418 -19.27 -17.51 -30.45
C ALA A 418 -18.76 -17.84 -31.85
N ALA A 419 -17.65 -17.23 -32.27
CA ALA A 419 -17.05 -17.55 -33.55
C ALA A 419 -16.68 -19.04 -33.55
N PRO A 420 -17.25 -19.86 -34.46
CA PRO A 420 -16.92 -21.27 -34.49
C PRO A 420 -15.45 -21.43 -34.91
N GLY A 421 -14.62 -21.97 -34.03
CA GLY A 421 -13.26 -22.41 -34.39
C GLY A 421 -12.08 -21.61 -33.85
N GLY A 422 -12.22 -20.84 -32.77
CA GLY A 422 -11.04 -20.39 -32.02
C GLY A 422 -11.35 -19.29 -31.02
N SER A 423 -11.02 -19.54 -29.74
CA SER A 423 -10.89 -18.49 -28.72
C SER A 423 -9.70 -17.59 -29.10
N THR A 424 -9.91 -16.70 -30.05
CA THR A 424 -9.06 -15.52 -30.20
C THR A 424 -9.64 -14.47 -29.28
N VAL A 425 -9.39 -14.61 -27.97
CA VAL A 425 -9.35 -13.44 -27.08
C VAL A 425 -8.56 -12.38 -27.84
N SER A 426 -9.10 -11.17 -27.97
CA SER A 426 -8.32 -10.04 -28.49
C SER A 426 -7.12 -9.90 -27.56
N ARG A 427 -5.97 -10.47 -27.95
CA ARG A 427 -4.77 -10.62 -27.09
C ARG A 427 -4.12 -9.27 -26.77
N ASP A 428 -4.71 -8.20 -27.28
CA ASP A 428 -4.18 -6.87 -27.23
C ASP A 428 -5.06 -6.01 -26.33
N ALA A 429 -4.67 -5.91 -25.07
CA ALA A 429 -5.13 -4.80 -24.24
C ALA A 429 -4.75 -3.49 -24.95
N THR A 430 -5.75 -2.66 -25.25
CA THR A 430 -5.56 -1.32 -25.80
C THR A 430 -5.12 -0.40 -24.67
N GLY A 431 -4.08 0.37 -24.91
CA GLY A 431 -3.53 1.31 -23.93
C GLY A 431 -3.68 2.74 -24.43
N ALA A 432 -4.13 3.62 -23.54
CA ALA A 432 -4.14 5.06 -23.72
C ALA A 432 -3.52 5.72 -22.47
N THR A 433 -3.26 7.02 -22.56
CA THR A 433 -2.90 7.83 -21.41
C THR A 433 -3.94 8.95 -21.24
N VAL A 434 -4.23 9.28 -19.99
CA VAL A 434 -5.09 10.41 -19.63
C VAL A 434 -4.32 11.35 -18.71
N VAL A 435 -4.69 12.63 -18.73
CA VAL A 435 -4.07 13.64 -17.87
C VAL A 435 -5.04 13.98 -16.73
N ILE A 436 -4.58 13.83 -15.49
CA ILE A 436 -5.33 14.16 -14.27
C ILE A 436 -4.49 15.14 -13.48
N ASP A 437 -4.99 16.37 -13.30
CA ASP A 437 -4.33 17.43 -12.55
C ASP A 437 -2.82 17.63 -12.89
N ARG A 438 -2.49 17.48 -14.18
CA ARG A 438 -1.15 17.57 -14.83
C ARG A 438 -0.31 16.29 -14.81
N ASP A 439 -0.74 15.25 -14.10
CA ASP A 439 -0.04 13.95 -14.10
C ASP A 439 -0.60 13.05 -15.21
N THR A 440 0.29 12.34 -15.91
CA THR A 440 -0.10 11.36 -16.93
C THR A 440 -0.32 9.99 -16.30
N VAL A 441 -1.51 9.45 -16.46
CA VAL A 441 -1.96 8.19 -15.87
C VAL A 441 -2.26 7.16 -16.97
N SER A 442 -2.01 5.88 -16.67
CA SER A 442 -2.30 4.79 -17.61
C SER A 442 -3.78 4.43 -17.62
N LEU A 443 -4.36 4.36 -18.83
CA LEU A 443 -5.69 3.83 -19.09
C LEU A 443 -5.55 2.59 -19.97
N ARG A 444 -6.15 1.47 -19.56
CA ARG A 444 -6.09 0.21 -20.34
C ARG A 444 -7.49 -0.37 -20.48
N GLU A 445 -7.75 -0.97 -21.62
CA GLU A 445 -9.02 -1.65 -21.90
C GLU A 445 -8.73 -3.01 -22.50
N ILE A 446 -9.51 -4.01 -22.11
CA ILE A 446 -9.48 -5.33 -22.74
C ILE A 446 -10.90 -5.85 -22.94
N HIS A 447 -11.15 -6.37 -24.14
CA HIS A 447 -12.39 -7.05 -24.49
C HIS A 447 -12.15 -8.55 -24.47
N VAL A 448 -12.96 -9.24 -23.67
CA VAL A 448 -12.95 -10.70 -23.53
C VAL A 448 -14.25 -11.23 -24.14
N PRO A 449 -14.19 -12.25 -25.01
CA PRO A 449 -15.39 -12.93 -25.49
C PRO A 449 -16.24 -13.47 -24.34
N ALA A 450 -17.50 -13.80 -24.61
CA ALA A 450 -18.36 -14.47 -23.64
C ALA A 450 -17.67 -15.73 -23.10
N LEU A 451 -17.54 -15.80 -21.77
CA LEU A 451 -16.96 -16.91 -21.03
C LEU A 451 -17.99 -18.04 -20.95
N ARG A 452 -18.15 -18.84 -22.01
CA ARG A 452 -19.26 -19.82 -22.09
C ARG A 452 -18.89 -21.23 -21.70
N THR A 453 -17.60 -21.57 -21.65
CA THR A 453 -17.14 -22.91 -21.34
C THR A 453 -16.54 -22.95 -19.93
N PRO A 454 -16.88 -23.98 -19.12
CA PRO A 454 -16.32 -24.17 -17.79
C PRO A 454 -14.79 -24.31 -17.80
N ASP A 455 -14.24 -24.87 -18.88
CA ASP A 455 -12.83 -25.23 -18.96
C ASP A 455 -11.93 -24.06 -19.42
N ASP A 456 -12.35 -23.29 -20.42
CA ASP A 456 -11.55 -22.17 -20.97
C ASP A 456 -11.80 -20.84 -20.25
N GLY A 457 -13.02 -20.63 -19.75
CA GLY A 457 -13.45 -19.35 -19.20
C GLY A 457 -12.50 -18.80 -18.13
N PRO A 458 -12.12 -19.60 -17.11
CA PRO A 458 -11.19 -19.12 -16.09
C PRO A 458 -9.81 -18.75 -16.66
N ILE A 459 -9.27 -19.52 -17.61
CA ILE A 459 -7.96 -19.23 -18.22
C ILE A 459 -8.01 -17.93 -19.00
N ASP A 460 -9.07 -17.73 -19.78
CA ASP A 460 -9.27 -16.50 -20.55
C ASP A 460 -9.36 -15.29 -19.62
N ALA A 461 -10.01 -15.42 -18.47
CA ALA A 461 -10.03 -14.38 -17.44
C ALA A 461 -8.66 -14.13 -16.79
N TYR A 462 -7.91 -15.19 -16.43
CA TYR A 462 -6.53 -15.05 -15.93
C TYR A 462 -5.64 -14.32 -16.92
N ALA A 463 -5.65 -14.75 -18.18
CA ALA A 463 -4.87 -14.14 -19.24
C ALA A 463 -5.24 -12.68 -19.45
N ALA A 464 -6.55 -12.38 -19.55
CA ALA A 464 -7.05 -11.05 -19.79
C ALA A 464 -6.71 -10.08 -18.64
N LEU A 465 -6.97 -10.49 -17.39
CA LEU A 465 -6.67 -9.67 -16.22
C LEU A 465 -5.16 -9.47 -16.02
N ALA A 466 -4.36 -10.50 -16.25
CA ALA A 466 -2.90 -10.37 -16.18
C ALA A 466 -2.36 -9.37 -17.22
N LEU A 467 -2.86 -9.44 -18.46
CA LEU A 467 -2.52 -8.49 -19.53
C LEU A 467 -3.02 -7.07 -19.21
N LEU A 468 -4.22 -6.94 -18.65
CA LEU A 468 -4.82 -5.66 -18.28
C LEU A 468 -4.02 -4.96 -17.16
N LEU A 469 -3.64 -5.70 -16.11
CA LEU A 469 -3.01 -5.14 -14.91
C LEU A 469 -1.50 -4.94 -15.05
N ALA A 470 -0.79 -5.89 -15.67
CA ALA A 470 0.66 -5.87 -15.84
C ALA A 470 1.12 -5.53 -17.28
N GLY A 471 0.21 -5.22 -18.19
CA GLY A 471 0.50 -4.72 -19.53
C GLY A 471 1.24 -5.66 -20.49
N LYS A 472 1.43 -5.17 -21.73
CA LYS A 472 2.20 -5.84 -22.78
C LYS A 472 3.70 -5.83 -22.45
N GLY A 473 4.18 -6.90 -21.83
CA GLY A 473 5.60 -7.25 -21.73
C GLY A 473 5.86 -8.59 -22.42
N GLY A 474 7.00 -8.68 -23.12
CA GLY A 474 7.36 -9.79 -24.03
C GLY A 474 7.07 -11.18 -23.48
N ASP A 475 7.42 -11.50 -22.23
CA ASP A 475 7.32 -12.89 -21.76
C ASP A 475 5.88 -13.33 -21.41
N LEU A 476 4.93 -12.42 -21.15
CA LEU A 476 3.54 -12.81 -20.84
C LEU A 476 2.74 -12.93 -22.13
N ALA A 477 2.97 -12.02 -23.08
CA ALA A 477 2.45 -12.18 -24.44
C ALA A 477 3.06 -13.42 -25.13
N ALA A 478 4.33 -13.75 -24.86
CA ALA A 478 4.97 -14.98 -25.32
C ALA A 478 4.52 -16.22 -24.53
N ALA A 479 4.14 -16.08 -23.26
CA ALA A 479 3.47 -17.15 -22.53
C ALA A 479 2.10 -17.43 -23.16
N LEU A 480 1.34 -16.41 -23.57
CA LEU A 480 0.02 -16.55 -24.19
C LEU A 480 0.06 -16.94 -25.69
N ARG A 481 1.06 -17.72 -26.12
CA ARG A 481 1.23 -18.16 -27.52
C ARG A 481 0.04 -18.95 -28.05
N THR A 482 -0.05 -19.05 -29.38
CA THR A 482 -1.04 -19.93 -30.04
C THR A 482 -0.85 -21.37 -29.59
N PRO A 483 -1.95 -22.09 -29.29
CA PRO A 483 -1.91 -23.49 -28.87
C PRO A 483 -1.02 -24.32 -29.78
N GLU A 484 -0.10 -25.09 -29.21
CA GLU A 484 0.43 -26.25 -29.90
C GLU A 484 -0.55 -27.41 -29.65
N PRO A 485 -1.12 -28.05 -30.69
CA PRO A 485 -2.01 -29.18 -30.49
C PRO A 485 -1.20 -30.37 -29.96
N VAL A 486 -1.13 -30.49 -28.64
CA VAL A 486 -0.64 -31.70 -27.97
C VAL A 486 -1.84 -32.65 -27.85
N GLU A 487 -2.23 -33.29 -28.95
CA GLU A 487 -3.16 -34.41 -28.88
C GLU A 487 -2.38 -35.69 -28.55
N PRO A 488 -2.58 -36.29 -27.35
CA PRO A 488 -2.05 -37.62 -27.10
C PRO A 488 -2.72 -38.60 -28.07
N ARG A 489 -1.94 -39.20 -28.98
CA ARG A 489 -2.47 -40.19 -29.93
C ARG A 489 -2.88 -41.48 -29.22
N GLY A 490 -4.19 -41.78 -29.20
CA GLY A 490 -4.78 -43.07 -28.83
C GLY A 490 -5.38 -43.17 -27.41
N ASP A 491 -6.23 -44.18 -27.19
CA ASP A 491 -7.09 -44.34 -26.00
C ASP A 491 -6.39 -44.98 -24.77
N ASP A 492 -5.10 -45.30 -24.87
CA ASP A 492 -4.36 -46.02 -23.83
C ASP A 492 -3.63 -45.05 -22.86
N PHE A 493 -3.98 -45.11 -21.57
CA PHE A 493 -3.41 -44.31 -20.46
C PHE A 493 -2.07 -44.85 -19.93
N LEU A 494 -1.13 -45.20 -20.81
CA LEU A 494 0.21 -45.63 -20.40
C LEU A 494 0.98 -44.45 -19.78
N LEU A 495 1.65 -44.65 -18.64
CA LEU A 495 2.46 -43.62 -17.93
C LEU A 495 3.41 -42.84 -18.85
N ALA A 496 3.99 -43.49 -19.87
CA ALA A 496 4.87 -42.85 -20.86
C ALA A 496 4.19 -41.79 -21.76
N ARG A 497 2.85 -41.77 -21.82
CA ARG A 497 2.07 -40.74 -22.53
C ARG A 497 1.65 -39.57 -21.63
N LEU A 498 1.90 -39.65 -20.31
CA LEU A 498 1.65 -38.57 -19.37
C LEU A 498 2.83 -37.60 -19.26
N ASP A 499 4.07 -38.02 -19.61
CA ASP A 499 5.25 -37.14 -19.60
C ASP A 499 5.05 -35.84 -20.40
N PRO A 500 4.48 -35.86 -21.63
CA PRO A 500 4.20 -34.62 -22.37
C PRO A 500 3.17 -33.71 -21.68
N LEU A 501 2.31 -34.23 -20.79
CA LEU A 501 1.33 -33.42 -20.06
C LEU A 501 1.99 -32.57 -18.97
N ILE A 502 3.18 -32.93 -18.49
CA ILE A 502 3.92 -32.15 -17.49
C ILE A 502 4.36 -30.79 -18.07
N ASP A 503 4.68 -30.75 -19.36
CA ASP A 503 5.10 -29.54 -20.05
C ASP A 503 3.94 -28.79 -20.74
N ALA A 504 2.75 -29.41 -20.80
CA ALA A 504 1.57 -28.88 -21.46
C ALA A 504 0.92 -27.76 -20.63
N ASP A 505 1.52 -26.58 -20.60
CA ASP A 505 1.02 -25.41 -19.84
C ASP A 505 -0.29 -24.84 -20.46
N PRO A 506 -1.41 -24.78 -19.71
CA PRO A 506 -2.68 -24.37 -20.26
C PRO A 506 -2.76 -22.85 -20.48
N PHE A 507 -1.93 -22.08 -19.77
CA PHE A 507 -1.73 -20.65 -20.01
C PHE A 507 -0.89 -20.40 -21.26
N ARG A 508 -0.22 -21.43 -21.79
CA ARG A 508 0.45 -21.43 -23.11
C ARG A 508 -0.38 -22.02 -24.23
N GLY A 509 -1.66 -22.26 -23.98
CA GLY A 509 -2.62 -22.72 -24.97
C GLY A 509 -2.76 -24.24 -25.03
N ALA A 510 -2.02 -25.02 -24.24
CA ALA A 510 -2.21 -26.47 -24.16
C ALA A 510 -3.43 -26.81 -23.28
N ARG A 511 -4.64 -26.55 -23.80
CA ARG A 511 -5.90 -26.65 -23.04
C ARG A 511 -6.57 -28.02 -23.10
N ALA A 512 -6.11 -28.90 -23.99
CA ALA A 512 -6.62 -30.27 -24.14
C ALA A 512 -6.72 -31.07 -22.81
N PRO A 513 -5.79 -30.92 -21.84
CA PRO A 513 -5.89 -31.63 -20.55
C PRO A 513 -7.11 -31.21 -19.73
N LEU A 514 -7.59 -29.97 -19.87
CA LEU A 514 -8.71 -29.44 -19.09
C LEU A 514 -10.07 -29.85 -19.65
N ALA A 515 -10.14 -30.12 -20.95
CA ALA A 515 -11.34 -30.66 -21.59
C ALA A 515 -11.57 -32.15 -21.29
N ARG A 516 -10.66 -32.80 -20.56
CA ARG A 516 -10.68 -34.24 -20.24
C ARG A 516 -10.78 -34.44 -18.72
N PRO A 517 -11.99 -34.65 -18.18
CA PRO A 517 -12.22 -34.80 -16.74
C PRO A 517 -11.31 -35.84 -16.10
N GLU A 518 -10.99 -36.92 -16.83
CA GLU A 518 -10.13 -38.01 -16.37
C GLU A 518 -8.66 -37.61 -16.20
N LEU A 519 -8.21 -36.51 -16.80
CA LEU A 519 -6.84 -36.00 -16.67
C LEU A 519 -6.70 -34.96 -15.57
N ILE A 520 -7.80 -34.31 -15.14
CA ILE A 520 -7.77 -33.21 -14.17
C ILE A 520 -7.13 -33.63 -12.84
N ASP A 521 -7.37 -34.86 -12.40
CA ASP A 521 -6.85 -35.38 -11.11
C ASP A 521 -5.34 -35.70 -11.15
N VAL A 522 -4.77 -35.92 -12.33
CA VAL A 522 -3.36 -36.34 -12.51
C VAL A 522 -2.50 -35.22 -13.11
N TYR A 523 -3.14 -34.29 -13.82
CA TYR A 523 -2.48 -33.18 -14.47
C TYR A 523 -2.00 -32.15 -13.43
N PRO A 524 -0.72 -31.72 -13.46
CA PRO A 524 -0.15 -30.81 -12.47
C PRO A 524 -0.60 -29.35 -12.68
N PHE A 525 -1.92 -29.12 -12.73
CA PHE A 525 -2.51 -27.81 -12.99
C PHE A 525 -2.04 -26.75 -11.98
N GLU A 526 -1.93 -27.14 -10.71
CA GLU A 526 -1.42 -26.27 -9.64
C GLU A 526 -0.03 -25.71 -9.96
N HIS A 527 0.86 -26.53 -10.53
CA HIS A 527 2.21 -26.10 -10.89
C HIS A 527 2.19 -25.00 -11.96
N HIS A 528 1.37 -25.16 -12.99
CA HIS A 528 1.24 -24.17 -14.06
C HIS A 528 0.57 -22.88 -13.58
N LEU A 529 -0.47 -22.98 -12.74
CA LEU A 529 -1.12 -21.81 -12.15
C LEU A 529 -0.14 -21.03 -11.25
N HIS A 530 0.62 -21.72 -10.40
CA HIS A 530 1.68 -21.11 -9.60
C HIS A 530 2.71 -20.39 -10.49
N GLY A 531 3.22 -21.07 -11.52
CA GLY A 531 4.18 -20.49 -12.46
C GLY A 531 3.65 -19.24 -13.16
N PHE A 532 2.38 -19.27 -13.57
CA PHE A 532 1.70 -18.14 -14.20
C PHE A 532 1.54 -16.96 -13.24
N ILE A 533 0.99 -17.20 -12.04
CA ILE A 533 0.76 -16.15 -11.03
C ILE A 533 2.08 -15.54 -10.57
N ASP A 534 3.11 -16.33 -10.32
CA ASP A 534 4.43 -15.83 -9.92
C ASP A 534 5.07 -14.99 -11.04
N GLY A 535 4.94 -15.44 -12.29
CA GLY A 535 5.38 -14.70 -13.47
C GLY A 535 4.67 -13.35 -13.59
N PHE A 536 3.35 -13.34 -13.43
CA PHE A 536 2.55 -12.11 -13.38
C PHE A 536 3.00 -11.19 -12.24
N ARG A 537 3.10 -11.71 -11.01
CA ARG A 537 3.39 -10.92 -9.79
C ARG A 537 4.76 -10.27 -9.84
N ARG A 538 5.80 -11.00 -10.30
CA ARG A 538 7.14 -10.42 -10.50
C ARG A 538 7.08 -9.20 -11.44
N ARG A 539 6.31 -9.30 -12.51
CA ARG A 539 6.15 -8.21 -13.47
C ARG A 539 5.32 -7.06 -12.92
N TYR A 540 4.20 -7.40 -12.30
CA TYR A 540 3.32 -6.43 -11.67
C TYR A 540 4.12 -5.57 -10.68
N LEU A 541 4.91 -6.20 -9.80
CA LEU A 541 5.81 -5.50 -8.88
C LEU A 541 6.90 -4.71 -9.59
N ALA A 542 7.47 -5.21 -10.69
CA ALA A 542 8.48 -4.46 -11.45
C ALA A 542 7.92 -3.17 -12.09
N GLN A 543 6.65 -3.18 -12.50
CA GLN A 543 6.00 -2.02 -13.12
C GLN A 543 5.37 -1.06 -12.11
N ARG A 544 4.81 -1.59 -11.04
CA ARG A 544 4.03 -0.84 -10.04
C ARG A 544 4.84 -0.48 -8.80
N GLY A 545 5.98 -1.14 -8.62
CA GLY A 545 6.77 -1.10 -7.39
C GLY A 545 6.17 -2.00 -6.30
N ARG A 546 6.86 -2.05 -5.17
CA ARG A 546 6.28 -2.52 -3.91
C ARG A 546 5.52 -1.33 -3.35
N LEU A 547 4.19 -1.37 -3.41
CA LEU A 547 3.32 -0.28 -2.95
C LEU A 547 3.41 -0.11 -1.43
#